data_AF-A0AAP4A3A6-F1
#
_entry.id   AF-A0AAP4A3A6-F1
#
_cell.length_a   1.000
_cell.length_b   1.000
_cell.length_c   1.000
_cell.angle_alpha   90.00
_cell.angle_beta   90.00
_cell.angle_gamma   90.00
#
_symmetry.space_group_name_H-M   'P 1'
#
loop_
_entity.id
_entity.type
_entity.pdbx_description
1 polymer ?
#
loop_
_entity_poly.entity_id
_entity_poly.type
_entity_poly.pdbx_seq_one_letter_code
_entity_poly.pdbx_strand_id
1 'polypeptide(L)'
;MKKIYSEQELIDMTIKQLEQTSIYEDQYEQYVRRPFRTDFYDDLSPYVQVGKRGYTLQIYERGIQMLNKLTKEEEDVIYWIIEDTIHIIAHLNLLRKYKVDNINTHLKYTKEITKELTIAMNKAFYEIGGIYQEWHEANRRGALENPLK
;
A
#
# COMPACT_ATOMS: atom_id res chain seq x y z
N MET A 1 12.76 20.49 -14.66
CA MET A 1 12.91 19.29 -13.81
C MET A 1 11.63 19.13 -13.02
N LYS A 2 11.02 17.93 -13.00
CA LYS A 2 9.88 17.64 -12.11
C LYS A 2 10.38 17.75 -10.65
N LYS A 3 9.57 18.33 -9.77
CA LYS A 3 9.87 18.40 -8.34
C LYS A 3 9.93 16.98 -7.78
N ILE A 4 10.95 16.67 -6.98
CA ILE A 4 10.95 15.45 -6.15
C ILE A 4 10.37 15.84 -4.80
N TYR A 5 9.27 15.19 -4.42
CA TYR A 5 8.62 15.40 -3.14
C TYR A 5 9.42 14.73 -2.03
N SER A 6 9.41 15.35 -0.86
CA SER A 6 9.95 14.76 0.36
C SER A 6 9.06 13.63 0.88
N GLU A 7 9.58 12.84 1.82
CA GLU A 7 8.84 11.78 2.50
C GLU A 7 7.54 12.31 3.13
N GLN A 8 7.62 13.43 3.86
CA GLN A 8 6.44 14.00 4.50
C GLN A 8 5.40 14.48 3.49
N GLU A 9 5.82 15.08 2.37
CA GLU A 9 4.89 15.48 1.31
C GLU A 9 4.19 14.26 0.67
N LEU A 10 4.91 13.15 0.45
CA LEU A 10 4.31 11.91 -0.06
C LEU A 10 3.33 11.30 0.94
N ILE A 11 3.65 11.33 2.24
CA ILE A 11 2.77 10.89 3.31
C ILE A 11 1.49 11.72 3.31
N ASP A 12 1.59 13.05 3.32
CA ASP A 12 0.44 13.96 3.35
C ASP A 12 -0.45 13.77 2.12
N MET A 13 0.15 13.64 0.93
CA MET A 13 -0.57 13.37 -0.31
C MET A 13 -1.29 12.02 -0.26
N THR A 14 -0.67 11.00 0.33
CA THR A 14 -1.26 9.65 0.46
C THR A 14 -2.42 9.64 1.45
N ILE A 15 -2.26 10.26 2.62
CA ILE A 15 -3.31 10.40 3.63
C ILE A 15 -4.52 11.11 3.02
N LYS A 16 -4.31 12.21 2.29
CA LYS A 16 -5.38 12.94 1.62
C LYS A 16 -6.20 12.09 0.63
N GLN A 17 -5.59 11.09 0.00
CA GLN A 17 -6.36 10.13 -0.82
C GLN A 17 -7.14 9.17 0.07
N LEU A 18 -6.52 8.61 1.10
CA LEU A 18 -7.15 7.65 2.00
C LEU A 18 -8.33 8.26 2.79
N GLU A 19 -8.25 9.54 3.16
CA GLU A 19 -9.33 10.30 3.82
C GLU A 19 -10.62 10.38 2.99
N GLN A 20 -10.55 10.15 1.68
CA GLN A 20 -11.75 10.07 0.82
C GLN A 20 -12.49 8.75 1.01
N THR A 21 -11.84 7.74 1.60
CA THR A 21 -12.41 6.42 1.80
C THR A 21 -13.12 6.31 3.13
N SER A 22 -14.20 5.55 3.14
CA SER A 22 -14.95 5.19 4.35
C SER A 22 -14.20 4.19 5.26
N ILE A 23 -13.09 3.61 4.79
CA ILE A 23 -12.34 2.58 5.53
C ILE A 23 -11.23 3.18 6.38
N TYR A 24 -10.78 4.40 6.05
CA TYR A 24 -9.66 5.05 6.69
C TYR A 24 -10.07 5.71 8.02
N GLU A 25 -9.16 5.61 8.98
CA GLU A 25 -9.24 6.21 10.31
C GLU A 25 -7.81 6.63 10.70
N ASP A 26 -7.65 7.71 11.45
CA ASP A 26 -6.33 8.28 11.82
C ASP A 26 -5.37 7.26 12.44
N GLN A 27 -5.89 6.26 13.16
CA GLN A 27 -5.09 5.17 13.75
C GLN A 27 -4.29 4.35 12.71
N TYR A 28 -4.66 4.42 11.43
CA TYR A 28 -3.99 3.72 10.34
C TYR A 28 -2.88 4.54 9.67
N GLU A 29 -2.67 5.81 10.06
CA GLU A 29 -1.60 6.66 9.53
C GLU A 29 -0.21 5.99 9.64
N GLN A 30 0.01 5.21 10.70
CA GLN A 30 1.25 4.44 10.88
C GLN A 30 1.57 3.52 9.69
N TYR A 31 0.56 2.99 8.99
CA TYR A 31 0.76 2.12 7.82
C TYR A 31 1.15 2.92 6.57
N VAL A 32 0.74 4.19 6.48
CA VAL A 32 1.20 5.11 5.42
C VAL A 32 2.65 5.53 5.61
N ARG A 33 3.07 5.68 6.88
CA ARG A 33 4.44 6.06 7.24
C ARG A 33 5.43 4.90 7.14
N ARG A 34 4.94 3.67 7.33
CA ARG A 34 5.74 2.44 7.41
C ARG A 34 6.70 2.23 6.23
N PRO A 35 6.33 2.50 4.95
CA PRO A 35 7.23 2.36 3.81
C PRO A 35 8.49 3.23 3.84
N PHE A 36 8.51 4.31 4.64
CA PHE A 36 9.67 5.20 4.76
C PHE A 36 10.57 4.86 5.95
N ARG A 37 10.23 3.82 6.70
CA ARG A 37 11.05 3.37 7.84
C ARG A 37 12.31 2.66 7.35
N THR A 38 13.40 2.83 8.10
CA THR A 38 14.71 2.24 7.80
C THR A 38 15.17 1.25 8.88
N ASP A 39 14.42 1.12 9.97
CA ASP A 39 14.76 0.29 11.12
C ASP A 39 14.22 -1.14 11.02
N PHE A 40 13.29 -1.40 10.10
CA PHE A 40 12.66 -2.71 9.95
C PHE A 40 12.12 -2.94 8.53
N TYR A 41 12.27 -4.18 8.05
CA TYR A 41 11.78 -4.64 6.74
C TYR A 41 10.87 -5.87 6.90
N ASP A 42 9.57 -5.64 6.96
CA ASP A 42 8.54 -6.65 6.71
C ASP A 42 8.59 -7.23 5.30
N ASP A 43 8.28 -8.52 5.24
CA ASP A 43 8.20 -9.28 4.00
C ASP A 43 7.12 -8.72 3.07
N LEU A 44 7.49 -8.60 1.79
CA LEU A 44 6.61 -8.26 0.66
C LEU A 44 5.83 -6.94 0.81
N SER A 45 6.26 -6.07 1.72
CA SER A 45 5.69 -4.73 1.93
C SER A 45 6.45 -3.66 1.14
N PRO A 46 5.81 -2.54 0.75
CA PRO A 46 6.49 -1.42 0.10
C PRO A 46 7.55 -0.78 1.00
N TYR A 47 8.70 -0.47 0.42
CA TYR A 47 9.72 0.43 0.98
C TYR A 47 10.10 1.49 -0.04
N VAL A 48 10.25 2.73 0.43
CA VAL A 48 10.50 3.87 -0.43
C VAL A 48 11.68 4.66 0.13
N GLN A 49 12.75 4.72 -0.66
CA GLN A 49 13.86 5.63 -0.40
C GLN A 49 13.72 6.88 -1.28
N VAL A 50 13.54 8.04 -0.65
CA VAL A 50 13.51 9.33 -1.36
C VAL A 50 14.93 9.80 -1.63
N GLY A 51 15.28 9.99 -2.90
CA GLY A 51 16.60 10.43 -3.32
C GLY A 51 16.55 11.65 -4.25
N LYS A 52 17.72 12.27 -4.49
CA LYS A 52 17.83 13.45 -5.39
C LYS A 52 17.40 13.17 -6.84
N ARG A 53 17.39 11.90 -7.25
CA ARG A 53 17.11 11.46 -8.63
C ARG A 53 15.69 10.94 -8.83
N GLY A 54 14.92 10.77 -7.76
CA GLY A 54 13.63 10.08 -7.77
C GLY A 54 13.41 9.27 -6.49
N TYR A 55 12.50 8.32 -6.58
CA TYR A 55 12.07 7.42 -5.51
C TYR A 55 12.53 6.00 -5.83
N THR A 56 13.24 5.37 -4.92
CA THR A 56 13.60 3.95 -5.08
C THR A 56 12.54 3.11 -4.40
N LEU A 57 11.81 2.34 -5.20
CA LEU A 57 10.82 1.35 -4.76
C LEU A 57 11.54 0.04 -4.42
N GLN A 58 11.31 -0.46 -3.22
CA GLN A 58 12.02 -1.61 -2.67
C GLN A 58 11.05 -2.59 -2.01
N ILE A 59 11.31 -3.89 -2.20
CA ILE A 59 10.61 -4.97 -1.50
C ILE A 59 11.67 -5.92 -0.97
N TYR A 60 11.43 -6.44 0.22
CA TYR A 60 12.26 -7.48 0.83
C TYR A 60 11.43 -8.74 1.08
N GLU A 61 12.06 -9.90 1.01
CA GLU A 61 11.51 -11.18 1.47
C GLU A 61 12.58 -11.86 2.33
N ARG A 62 12.28 -12.09 3.61
CA ARG A 62 13.19 -12.66 4.60
C ARG A 62 14.54 -11.94 4.65
N GLY A 63 14.51 -10.61 4.53
CA GLY A 63 15.69 -9.74 4.49
C GLY A 63 16.44 -9.71 3.15
N ILE A 64 16.00 -10.46 2.14
CA ILE A 64 16.58 -10.45 0.80
C ILE A 64 15.85 -9.40 -0.03
N GLN A 65 16.57 -8.47 -0.68
CA GLN A 65 15.96 -7.47 -1.56
C GLN A 65 15.46 -8.12 -2.86
N MET A 66 14.15 -8.11 -3.06
CA MET A 66 13.46 -8.70 -4.21
C MET A 66 13.14 -7.67 -5.30
N LEU A 67 12.91 -6.41 -4.90
CA LEU A 67 12.68 -5.29 -5.80
C LEU A 67 13.63 -4.14 -5.44
N ASN A 68 14.18 -3.49 -6.45
CA ASN A 68 14.96 -2.25 -6.31
C ASN A 68 14.84 -1.44 -7.62
N LYS A 69 13.85 -0.56 -7.68
CA LYS A 69 13.46 0.14 -8.91
C LYS A 69 13.36 1.63 -8.70
N LEU A 70 14.02 2.41 -9.55
CA LEU A 70 13.93 3.87 -9.52
C LEU A 70 12.73 4.35 -10.35
N THR A 71 11.86 5.15 -9.75
CA THR A 71 10.83 5.93 -10.47
C THR A 71 11.01 7.43 -10.19
N LYS A 72 10.54 8.26 -11.12
CA LYS A 72 10.42 9.72 -10.92
C LYS A 72 8.96 10.15 -10.73
N GLU A 73 8.03 9.21 -10.88
CA GLU A 73 6.61 9.46 -10.78
C GLU A 73 6.17 9.28 -9.32
N GLU A 74 5.77 10.38 -8.71
CA GLU A 74 5.24 10.43 -7.35
C GLU A 74 3.91 9.66 -7.23
N GLU A 75 3.11 9.64 -8.30
CA GLU A 75 1.83 8.94 -8.31
C GLU A 75 2.02 7.42 -8.21
N ASP A 76 3.09 6.86 -8.79
CA ASP A 76 3.43 5.44 -8.62
C ASP A 76 3.70 5.12 -7.15
N VAL A 77 4.45 6.00 -6.46
CA VAL A 77 4.75 5.84 -5.03
C VAL A 77 3.47 5.90 -4.21
N ILE A 78 2.65 6.93 -4.44
CA ILE A 78 1.41 7.15 -3.70
C ILE A 78 0.45 5.98 -3.92
N TYR A 79 0.23 5.56 -5.17
CA TYR A 79 -0.62 4.41 -5.49
C TYR A 79 -0.16 3.15 -4.76
N TRP A 80 1.15 2.89 -4.77
CA TRP A 80 1.71 1.68 -4.18
C TRP A 80 1.50 1.62 -2.66
N ILE A 81 1.64 2.78 -1.98
CA ILE A 81 1.37 2.89 -0.54
C ILE A 81 -0.13 2.82 -0.25
N ILE A 82 -0.99 3.46 -1.05
CA ILE A 82 -2.45 3.41 -0.91
C ILE A 82 -2.93 1.97 -0.98
N GLU A 83 -2.49 1.24 -1.99
CA GLU A 83 -2.96 -0.12 -2.25
C GLU A 83 -2.55 -1.10 -1.15
N ASP A 84 -1.31 -0.99 -0.65
CA ASP A 84 -0.85 -1.74 0.53
C ASP A 84 -1.61 -1.36 1.80
N THR A 85 -1.81 -0.06 2.05
CA THR A 85 -2.52 0.43 3.24
C THR A 85 -3.98 -0.02 3.25
N ILE A 86 -4.69 0.10 2.12
CA ILE A 86 -6.08 -0.36 1.98
C ILE A 86 -6.16 -1.88 2.22
N HIS A 87 -5.22 -2.65 1.66
CA HIS A 87 -5.18 -4.10 1.88
C HIS A 87 -4.99 -4.43 3.38
N ILE A 88 -4.06 -3.76 4.06
CA ILE A 88 -3.83 -3.93 5.50
C ILE A 88 -5.10 -3.60 6.29
N ILE A 89 -5.73 -2.45 6.05
CA ILE A 89 -6.93 -2.04 6.79
C ILE A 89 -8.08 -3.01 6.55
N ALA A 90 -8.31 -3.41 5.29
CA ALA A 90 -9.35 -4.37 4.94
C ALA A 90 -9.12 -5.72 5.63
N HIS A 91 -7.87 -6.19 5.68
CA HIS A 91 -7.50 -7.39 6.42
C HIS A 91 -7.75 -7.24 7.92
N LEU A 92 -7.30 -6.16 8.56
CA LEU A 92 -7.53 -5.89 9.98
C LEU A 92 -9.03 -5.86 10.33
N ASN A 93 -9.85 -5.28 9.46
CA ASN A 93 -11.30 -5.26 9.62
C ASN A 93 -11.92 -6.66 9.55
N LEU A 94 -11.40 -7.55 8.68
CA LEU A 94 -11.80 -8.96 8.66
C LEU A 94 -11.37 -9.67 9.96
N LEU A 95 -10.16 -9.44 10.46
CA LEU A 95 -9.73 -10.01 11.75
C LEU A 95 -10.68 -9.63 12.89
N ARG A 96 -11.05 -8.34 12.96
CA ARG A 96 -12.02 -7.84 13.94
C ARG A 96 -13.40 -8.48 13.75
N LYS A 97 -13.91 -8.52 12.52
CA LYS A 97 -15.22 -9.11 12.19
C LYS A 97 -15.31 -10.58 12.58
N TYR A 98 -14.26 -11.35 12.29
CA TYR A 98 -14.20 -12.79 12.56
C TYR A 98 -13.62 -13.13 13.95
N LYS A 99 -13.30 -12.11 14.76
CA LYS A 99 -12.77 -12.24 16.13
C LYS A 99 -11.53 -13.13 16.21
N VAL A 100 -10.61 -12.95 15.28
CA VAL A 100 -9.33 -13.65 15.21
C VAL A 100 -8.17 -12.68 15.45
N ASP A 101 -7.09 -13.16 16.04
CA ASP A 101 -5.93 -12.34 16.45
C ASP A 101 -4.69 -12.58 15.56
N ASN A 102 -4.73 -13.56 14.67
CA ASN A 102 -3.60 -14.09 13.88
C ASN A 102 -2.37 -14.50 14.72
N ILE A 103 -2.56 -14.71 16.03
CA ILE A 103 -1.52 -15.20 16.96
C ILE A 103 -1.90 -16.59 17.43
N ASN A 104 -3.10 -16.73 18.00
CA ASN A 104 -3.65 -18.00 18.48
C ASN A 104 -4.76 -18.52 17.56
N THR A 105 -5.38 -17.62 16.80
CA THR A 105 -6.51 -17.89 15.92
C THR A 105 -6.28 -17.19 14.58
N HIS A 106 -6.34 -17.94 13.49
CA HIS A 106 -5.99 -17.42 12.17
C HIS A 106 -7.20 -17.23 11.28
N LEU A 107 -7.21 -16.15 10.50
CA LEU A 107 -8.18 -15.97 9.43
C LEU A 107 -7.91 -17.01 8.33
N LYS A 108 -8.90 -17.86 8.04
CA LYS A 108 -8.84 -18.77 6.89
C LYS A 108 -9.31 -18.03 5.65
N TYR A 109 -8.44 -17.86 4.66
CA TYR A 109 -8.79 -17.23 3.38
C TYR A 109 -9.63 -18.16 2.49
N THR A 110 -10.89 -18.37 2.89
CA THR A 110 -11.88 -19.05 2.04
C THR A 110 -12.30 -18.13 0.88
N LYS A 111 -13.02 -18.68 -0.10
CA LYS A 111 -13.54 -17.89 -1.23
C LYS A 111 -14.39 -16.71 -0.77
N GLU A 112 -15.14 -16.88 0.31
CA GLU A 112 -15.97 -15.85 0.91
C GLU A 112 -15.12 -14.73 1.52
N ILE A 113 -14.09 -15.06 2.31
CA ILE A 113 -13.16 -14.09 2.90
C ILE A 113 -12.42 -13.31 1.83
N THR A 114 -11.90 -14.01 0.81
CA THR A 114 -11.23 -13.36 -0.33
C THR A 114 -12.19 -12.41 -1.05
N LYS A 115 -13.45 -12.82 -1.26
CA LYS A 115 -14.46 -11.96 -1.88
C LYS A 115 -14.74 -10.72 -1.05
N GLU A 116 -14.86 -10.84 0.27
CA GLU A 116 -15.06 -9.69 1.16
C GLU A 116 -13.87 -8.72 1.13
N LEU A 117 -12.64 -9.24 1.16
CA LEU A 117 -11.42 -8.45 1.02
C LEU A 117 -11.43 -7.68 -0.31
N THR A 118 -11.69 -8.36 -1.42
CA THR A 118 -11.77 -7.73 -2.75
C THR A 118 -12.87 -6.66 -2.82
N ILE A 119 -14.05 -6.91 -2.23
CA ILE A 119 -15.13 -5.91 -2.19
C ILE A 119 -14.68 -4.66 -1.41
N ALA A 120 -14.03 -4.83 -0.26
CA ALA A 120 -13.54 -3.71 0.53
C ALA A 120 -12.48 -2.89 -0.23
N MET A 121 -11.52 -3.56 -0.88
CA MET A 121 -10.52 -2.89 -1.71
C MET A 121 -11.16 -2.13 -2.87
N ASN A 122 -12.02 -2.79 -3.65
CA ASN A 122 -12.69 -2.17 -4.79
C ASN A 122 -13.53 -0.95 -4.38
N LYS A 123 -14.23 -1.04 -3.23
CA LYS A 123 -15.00 0.08 -2.70
C LYS A 123 -14.10 1.27 -2.35
N ALA A 124 -12.98 1.03 -1.68
CA ALA A 124 -12.04 2.08 -1.30
C ALA A 124 -11.45 2.77 -2.54
N PHE A 125 -11.04 2.01 -3.55
CA PHE A 125 -10.53 2.59 -4.81
C PHE A 125 -11.60 3.33 -5.61
N TYR A 126 -12.85 2.85 -5.60
CA TYR A 126 -13.97 3.58 -6.18
C TYR A 126 -14.24 4.91 -5.46
N GLU A 127 -14.11 4.95 -4.13
CA GLU A 127 -14.28 6.18 -3.33
C GLU A 127 -13.16 7.20 -3.58
N ILE A 128 -11.93 6.75 -3.81
CA ILE A 128 -10.81 7.61 -4.25
C ILE A 128 -11.03 8.10 -5.68
N GLY A 129 -11.45 7.20 -6.58
CA GLY A 129 -11.70 7.49 -7.98
C GLY A 129 -10.46 7.85 -8.79
N GLY A 130 -10.70 8.40 -9.98
CA GLY A 130 -9.66 8.90 -10.89
C GLY A 130 -8.62 7.84 -11.27
N ILE A 131 -7.37 8.29 -11.42
CA ILE A 131 -6.27 7.42 -11.89
C ILE A 131 -6.00 6.25 -10.94
N TYR A 132 -6.24 6.41 -9.64
CA TYR A 132 -6.00 5.35 -8.66
C TYR A 132 -7.01 4.21 -8.79
N GLN A 133 -8.28 4.52 -9.09
CA GLN A 133 -9.27 3.50 -9.42
C GLN A 133 -8.88 2.75 -10.70
N GLU A 134 -8.56 3.48 -11.76
CA GLU A 134 -8.17 2.89 -13.06
C GLU A 134 -6.94 1.98 -12.91
N TRP A 135 -5.95 2.39 -12.12
CA TRP A 135 -4.75 1.62 -11.84
C TRP A 135 -4.99 0.38 -10.99
N HIS A 136 -5.91 0.44 -10.02
CA HIS A 136 -6.33 -0.72 -9.25
C HIS A 136 -6.98 -1.78 -10.17
N GLU A 137 -7.92 -1.35 -11.01
CA GLU A 137 -8.59 -2.22 -11.98
C GLU A 137 -7.61 -2.83 -12.99
N ALA A 138 -6.56 -2.08 -13.35
CA ALA A 138 -5.52 -2.52 -14.27
C ALA A 138 -4.36 -3.32 -13.62
N ASN A 139 -4.43 -3.62 -12.32
CA ASN A 139 -3.35 -4.26 -11.55
C ASN A 139 -1.99 -3.55 -11.70
N ARG A 140 -1.98 -2.22 -11.52
CA ARG A 140 -0.75 -1.41 -11.59
C ARG A 140 0.31 -1.87 -10.57
N ARG A 141 -0.09 -2.37 -9.39
CA ARG A 141 0.85 -2.90 -8.37
C ARG A 141 1.75 -3.98 -8.99
N GLY A 142 1.16 -4.97 -9.63
CA GLY A 142 1.91 -6.03 -10.31
C GLY A 142 2.86 -5.54 -11.42
N ALA A 143 2.57 -4.39 -12.04
CA ALA A 143 3.48 -3.77 -13.00
C ALA A 143 4.64 -3.01 -12.33
N LEU A 144 4.39 -2.37 -11.17
CA LEU A 144 5.42 -1.69 -10.38
C LEU A 144 6.40 -2.69 -9.76
N GLU A 145 5.88 -3.82 -9.29
CA GLU A 145 6.64 -4.87 -8.61
C GLU A 145 7.29 -5.88 -9.57
N ASN A 146 7.10 -5.71 -10.88
CA ASN A 146 7.78 -6.54 -11.86
C ASN A 146 9.23 -6.07 -12.04
N PRO A 147 10.24 -6.86 -11.68
CA PRO A 147 11.65 -6.45 -11.78
C PRO A 147 12.18 -6.34 -13.21
N LEU A 148 11.45 -6.86 -14.21
CA LEU A 148 11.85 -6.87 -15.62
C LEU A 148 11.27 -5.70 -16.44
N LYS A 149 10.43 -4.86 -15.84
CA LYS A 149 9.83 -3.65 -16.44
C LYS A 149 10.17 -2.44 -15.59
#